data_AF-A0A1X3HDQ3-F1
#
_entry.id   AF-A0A1X3HDQ3-F1
#
_cell.length_a   1.000
_cell.length_b   1.000
_cell.length_c   1.000
_cell.angle_alpha   90.00
_cell.angle_beta   90.00
_cell.angle_gamma   90.00
#
_symmetry.space_group_name_H-M   'P 1'
#
loop_
_entity.id
_entity.type
_entity.pdbx_description
1 polymer ?
#
loop_
_entity_poly.entity_id
_entity_poly.type
_entity_poly.pdbx_seq_one_letter_code
_entity_poly.pdbx_strand_id
1 'polypeptide(L)' 'MRWNRRELAQLKQLWSEGQSAAQIAGHLECSRNAVCGRLTRLGLSRGHKPLTAKPKIRSVPKRGPGGAMLSAGAA' A
#
# COMPACT_ATOMS: atom_id res chain seq x y z
N MET A 1 3.60 19.17 5.97
CA MET A 1 2.64 18.87 7.06
C MET A 1 3.39 18.56 8.35
N ARG A 2 3.14 19.28 9.43
CA ARG A 2 3.78 19.07 10.74
C ARG A 2 2.71 18.55 11.70
N TRP A 3 2.77 17.26 12.01
CA TRP A 3 1.85 16.62 12.94
C TRP A 3 2.01 17.22 14.34
N ASN A 4 1.00 17.92 14.82
CA ASN A 4 0.99 18.50 16.16
C ASN A 4 0.58 17.47 17.22
N ARG A 5 0.85 17.78 18.50
CA ARG A 5 0.44 16.92 19.62
C ARG A 5 -1.09 16.73 19.66
N ARG A 6 -1.87 17.76 19.32
CA ARG A 6 -3.34 17.71 19.29
C ARG A 6 -3.86 16.75 18.22
N GLU A 7 -3.33 16.83 17.00
CA GLU A 7 -3.67 15.91 15.90
C GLU A 7 -3.27 14.47 16.23
N LEU A 8 -2.13 14.26 16.89
CA LEU A 8 -1.71 12.93 17.34
C LEU A 8 -2.59 12.36 18.45
N ALA A 9 -3.05 13.20 19.38
CA ALA A 9 -3.97 12.79 20.43
C ALA A 9 -5.32 12.39 19.83
N GLN A 10 -5.87 13.20 18.92
CA GLN A 10 -7.10 12.89 18.21
C GLN A 10 -6.96 11.64 17.32
N LEU A 11 -5.86 11.49 16.59
CA LEU A 11 -5.58 10.28 15.80
C LEU A 11 -5.60 9.03 16.68
N LYS A 12 -4.91 9.05 17.82
CA LYS A 12 -4.89 7.91 18.75
C LYS A 12 -6.28 7.60 19.31
N GLN A 13 -7.02 8.63 19.70
CA GLN A 13 -8.36 8.48 20.26
C GLN A 13 -9.33 7.86 19.25
N LEU A 14 -9.46 8.46 18.06
CA LEU A 14 -10.31 7.94 16.99
C LEU A 14 -9.86 6.54 16.52
N TRP A 15 -8.55 6.27 16.58
CA TRP A 15 -8.02 4.95 16.29
C TRP A 15 -8.45 3.89 17.33
N SER A 16 -8.44 4.25 18.61
CA SER A 16 -8.98 3.39 19.68
C SER A 16 -10.49 3.18 19.56
N GLU A 17 -11.24 4.16 19.06
CA GLU A 17 -12.69 4.06 18.80
C GLU A 17 -13.05 3.21 17.58
N GLY A 18 -12.09 2.70 16.83
CA GLY A 18 -12.36 1.85 15.66
C GLY A 18 -12.63 2.60 14.35
N GLN A 19 -12.52 3.94 14.31
CA GLN A 19 -12.71 4.72 13.07
C GLN A 19 -11.68 4.41 11.99
N SER A 20 -12.10 4.26 10.74
CA SER A 20 -11.20 3.96 9.61
C SER A 20 -10.24 5.12 9.30
N ALA A 21 -9.07 4.83 8.71
CA ALA A 21 -8.07 5.87 8.38
C ALA A 21 -8.61 7.00 7.48
N ALA A 22 -9.54 6.70 6.57
CA ALA A 22 -10.20 7.69 5.73
C ALA A 22 -11.16 8.61 6.53
N GLN A 23 -11.79 8.07 7.58
CA GLN A 23 -12.69 8.81 8.45
C GLN A 23 -11.89 9.74 9.37
N ILE A 24 -10.80 9.22 9.96
CA ILE A 24 -9.84 10.00 10.75
C ILE A 24 -9.23 11.13 9.91
N ALA A 25 -8.88 10.84 8.65
CA ALA A 25 -8.40 11.82 7.68
C ALA A 25 -9.37 13.00 7.49
N GLY A 26 -10.68 12.72 7.43
CA GLY A 26 -11.72 13.75 7.35
C GLY A 26 -11.80 14.64 8.60
N HIS A 27 -11.52 14.10 9.78
CA HIS A 27 -11.51 14.86 11.04
C HIS A 27 -10.24 15.69 11.27
N LEU A 28 -9.11 15.22 10.74
CA LEU A 28 -7.79 15.84 10.94
C LEU A 28 -7.32 16.65 9.72
N GLU A 29 -8.20 16.86 8.73
CA GLU A 29 -7.91 17.57 7.47
C GLU A 29 -6.62 17.11 6.78
N CYS A 30 -6.32 15.81 6.88
CA CYS A 30 -5.12 15.23 6.29
C CYS A 30 -5.45 14.01 5.42
N SER A 31 -4.58 13.68 4.47
CA SER A 31 -4.87 12.60 3.53
C SER A 31 -4.87 11.22 4.22
N ARG A 32 -5.71 10.29 3.74
CA ARG A 32 -5.71 8.88 4.17
C ARG A 32 -4.30 8.28 4.18
N ASN A 33 -3.48 8.60 3.17
CA ASN A 33 -2.11 8.10 3.07
C ASN A 33 -1.21 8.68 4.17
N ALA A 34 -1.41 9.93 4.56
CA ALA A 34 -0.69 10.57 5.66
C ALA A 34 -1.06 9.92 7.01
N VAL A 35 -2.35 9.65 7.23
CA VAL A 35 -2.85 8.93 8.42
C VAL A 35 -2.27 7.52 8.47
N CYS A 36 -2.29 6.78 7.36
CA CYS A 36 -1.70 5.45 7.26
C CYS A 36 -0.20 5.46 7.60
N GLY A 37 0.56 6.35 6.95
CA GLY A 37 1.99 6.50 7.23
C GLY A 37 2.28 6.90 8.68
N ARG A 38 1.39 7.67 9.31
CA ARG A 38 1.54 8.02 10.73
C ARG A 38 1.25 6.84 11.65
N LEU A 39 0.19 6.07 11.39
CA LEU A 39 -0.15 4.87 12.14
C LEU A 39 0.97 3.83 12.07
N THR A 40 1.57 3.62 10.89
CA THR A 40 2.75 2.76 10.71
C THR A 40 3.93 3.23 11.54
N ARG A 41 4.24 4.53 11.52
CA ARG A 41 5.34 5.12 12.32
C ARG A 41 5.09 5.05 13.83
N LEU A 42 3.82 5.01 14.26
CA LEU A 42 3.43 4.87 15.66
C LEU A 42 3.28 3.41 16.11
N GLY A 43 3.42 2.43 15.20
CA GLY A 43 3.17 1.02 15.50
C GLY A 43 1.69 0.71 15.80
N LEU A 44 0.80 1.64 15.51
CA LEU A 44 -0.65 1.50 15.71
C LEU A 44 -1.24 0.76 14.52
N SER A 45 -0.89 -0.51 14.39
CA SER A 45 -1.55 -1.40 13.45
C SER A 45 -2.77 -1.99 14.14
N ARG A 46 -3.98 -1.64 13.67
CA ARG A 46 -5.16 -2.46 13.92
C ARG A 46 -4.79 -3.74 13.23
N GLY A 47 -4.64 -4.81 13.99
CA GLY A 47 -4.27 -6.12 13.49
C GLY A 47 -5.23 -6.55 12.39
N HIS A 48 -5.01 -6.04 11.19
CA HIS A 48 -5.45 -6.66 9.98
C HIS A 48 -4.61 -7.92 10.00
N LYS A 49 -5.23 -9.04 10.38
CA LYS A 49 -4.66 -10.35 10.12
C LYS A 49 -4.04 -10.24 8.73
N PRO A 50 -2.75 -10.60 8.56
CA PRO A 50 -2.23 -10.68 7.22
C PRO A 50 -3.21 -11.58 6.49
N LEU A 51 -3.97 -11.00 5.54
CA LEU A 51 -4.55 -11.83 4.51
C LEU A 51 -3.31 -12.52 3.97
N THR A 52 -3.28 -13.83 4.12
CA THR A 52 -2.26 -14.73 3.59
C THR A 52 -2.27 -14.64 2.06
N ALA A 53 -2.02 -13.46 1.53
CA ALA A 53 -1.75 -13.21 0.14
C ALA A 53 -0.24 -13.29 0.06
N LYS A 54 0.26 -14.53 0.10
CA LYS A 54 1.55 -14.90 -0.47
C LYS A 54 1.62 -14.15 -1.81
N PRO A 55 2.46 -13.12 -2.00
CA PRO A 55 2.69 -12.65 -3.34
C PRO A 55 3.53 -13.75 -3.97
N LYS A 56 2.88 -14.76 -4.54
CA LYS A 56 3.49 -15.59 -5.58
C LYS A 56 3.65 -14.63 -6.74
N ILE A 57 4.70 -13.81 -6.68
CA ILE A 57 5.27 -13.15 -7.83
C ILE A 57 5.64 -14.32 -8.72
N ARG A 58 4.69 -14.74 -9.55
CA ARG A 58 4.94 -15.61 -10.66
C ARG A 58 5.73 -14.72 -11.59
N SER A 59 7.05 -14.77 -11.45
CA SER A 59 7.98 -14.21 -12.40
C SER A 59 7.50 -14.71 -13.76
N VAL A 60 6.87 -13.82 -14.53
CA VAL A 60 6.62 -14.08 -15.95
C VAL A 60 8.01 -14.01 -16.58
N PRO A 61 8.62 -15.13 -17.01
CA PRO A 61 9.73 -15.00 -17.93
C PRO A 61 9.15 -14.31 -19.17
N LYS A 62 9.69 -13.13 -19.46
CA LYS A 62 9.38 -12.39 -20.67
C LYS A 62 9.54 -13.34 -21.85
N ARG A 63 8.42 -13.68 -22.50
CA ARG A 63 8.41 -14.21 -23.86
C ARG A 63 9.04 -13.15 -24.75
N GLY A 64 10.31 -13.33 -25.11
CA GLY A 64 10.89 -12.62 -26.24
C GLY A 64 10.24 -13.16 -27.53
N PRO A 65 9.70 -12.31 -28.40
CA PRO A 65 9.24 -12.73 -29.71
C PRO A 65 10.39 -12.69 -30.73
N GLY A 66 10.49 -13.73 -31.56
CA GLY A 66 11.16 -13.71 -32.87
C GLY A 66 12.69 -13.89 -32.83
N GLY A 67 13.32 -14.79 -33.57
CA GLY A 67 12.80 -15.70 -34.58
C GLY A 67 13.88 -16.73 -34.91
N ALA A 68 13.47 -17.99 -34.90
CA ALA A 68 14.17 -19.06 -35.60
C ALA A 68 13.15 -19.64 -36.58
N MET A 69 13.21 -19.18 -37.83
CA MET A 69 12.55 -19.86 -38.94
C MET A 69 13.45 -19.74 -40.18
N LEU A 70 14.22 -20.80 -40.37
CA LEU A 70 14.59 -21.43 -41.64
C LEU A 70 13.88 -20.97 -42.93
N SER A 71 14.70 -20.89 -44.00
CA SER A 71 14.43 -21.15 -45.43
C SER A 71 14.18 -20.00 -46.40
N ALA A 72 15.18 -19.73 -47.27
CA ALA A 72 15.12 -19.43 -48.72
C ALA A 72 16.58 -19.18 -49.18
N GLY A 73 17.16 -19.73 -50.24
CA GLY A 73 16.62 -20.03 -51.57
C GLY A 73 17.04 -18.95 -52.57
N ALA A 74 17.97 -19.30 -53.48
CA ALA A 74 18.31 -18.65 -54.76
C ALA A 74 19.13 -17.33 -54.78
N ALA A 75 20.37 -17.43 -55.27
CA ALA A 75 20.89 -16.75 -56.48
C ALA A 75 22.24 -17.39 -56.88
#